data_AF-A0A1Y0RJS2-F1
#
_entry.id   AF-A0A1Y0RJS2-F1
#
_cell.length_a   1.000
_cell.length_b   1.000
_cell.length_c   1.000
_cell.angle_alpha   90.00
_cell.angle_beta   90.00
_cell.angle_gamma   90.00
#
_symmetry.space_group_name_H-M   'P 1'
#
loop_
_entity.id
_entity.type
_entity.pdbx_description
1 polymer ?
#
loop_
_entity_poly.entity_id
_entity_poly.type
_entity_poly.pdbx_seq_one_letter_code
_entity_poly.pdbx_strand_id
1 'polypeptide(L)'
;MKDLYIFVTTDRPDQYLNPIVHRIEQGTRRIIFIQVEDNRVEQVQLNLLQANVYNLLQNLSIGIYKYYVGKLRDKVIQLDTIYNIDEFAEMKAKYAFCLTDNISWSVDRIEYSKLRSYISALSRRKDVIIDVTSVSKVYIGDIFACSLLENIENLYTFELLFTPDYEKPWEILIYDLAKKKRYKYVNLVETEIFEQSRKSILIKTTPLLVSIIGTVLFVGVTLAATFVFGFSSIFIQVVSTIGTVLGIISFFLVYFPVRGK
;
A
#
# COMPACT_ATOMS: atom_id res chain seq x y z
N MET A 1 3.99 -18.11 6.22
CA MET A 1 4.22 -18.27 4.76
C MET A 1 3.71 -16.98 4.15
N LYS A 2 4.56 -16.26 3.41
CA LYS A 2 4.24 -14.89 2.97
C LYS A 2 3.34 -14.93 1.73
N ASP A 3 2.25 -14.18 1.79
CA ASP A 3 1.28 -14.03 0.72
C ASP A 3 1.43 -12.62 0.11
N LEU A 4 1.60 -12.55 -1.20
CA LEU A 4 1.72 -11.29 -1.94
C LEU A 4 0.42 -11.00 -2.69
N TYR A 5 -0.23 -9.92 -2.31
CA TYR A 5 -1.46 -9.40 -2.91
C TYR A 5 -1.11 -8.18 -3.77
N ILE A 6 -1.16 -8.34 -5.08
CA ILE A 6 -0.77 -7.32 -6.05
C ILE A 6 -2.04 -6.68 -6.59
N PHE A 7 -2.24 -5.40 -6.26
CA PHE A 7 -3.32 -4.63 -6.87
C PHE A 7 -2.95 -4.25 -8.29
N VAL A 8 -3.85 -4.55 -9.24
CA VAL A 8 -3.61 -4.37 -10.67
C VAL A 8 -4.61 -3.40 -11.29
N THR A 9 -4.11 -2.58 -12.22
CA THR A 9 -4.95 -1.69 -13.03
C THR A 9 -4.61 -1.70 -14.52
N THR A 10 -3.73 -2.60 -14.95
CA THR A 10 -3.33 -2.74 -16.35
C THR A 10 -2.98 -4.17 -16.70
N ASP A 11 -3.21 -4.56 -17.96
CA ASP A 11 -2.85 -5.88 -18.50
C ASP A 11 -1.36 -6.00 -18.89
N ARG A 12 -0.50 -5.07 -18.48
CA ARG A 12 0.92 -5.02 -18.86
C ARG A 12 1.77 -5.89 -17.92
N PRO A 13 2.23 -7.08 -18.35
CA PRO A 13 2.88 -8.05 -17.46
C PRO A 13 4.23 -7.57 -16.89
N ASP A 14 4.99 -6.74 -17.62
CA ASP A 14 6.34 -6.29 -17.21
C ASP A 14 6.33 -5.53 -15.87
N GLN A 15 5.24 -4.82 -15.55
CA GLN A 15 5.12 -4.02 -14.32
C GLN A 15 5.09 -4.88 -13.04
N TYR A 16 4.71 -6.14 -13.17
CA TYR A 16 4.52 -7.07 -12.05
C TYR A 16 5.73 -7.95 -11.81
N LEU A 17 6.55 -8.13 -12.85
CA LEU A 17 7.65 -9.09 -12.86
C LEU A 17 8.65 -8.84 -11.72
N ASN A 18 9.16 -7.61 -11.59
CA ASN A 18 10.19 -7.30 -10.62
C ASN A 18 9.72 -7.42 -9.16
N PRO A 19 8.56 -6.84 -8.76
CA PRO A 19 8.01 -7.09 -7.43
C PRO A 19 7.86 -8.57 -7.10
N ILE A 20 7.33 -9.37 -8.04
CA ILE A 20 7.11 -10.80 -7.84
C ILE A 20 8.42 -11.54 -7.58
N VAL A 21 9.41 -11.37 -8.46
CA VAL A 21 10.70 -12.05 -8.32
C VAL A 21 11.38 -11.65 -7.02
N HIS A 22 11.41 -10.35 -6.70
CA HIS A 22 11.96 -9.85 -5.43
C HIS A 22 11.30 -10.52 -4.22
N ARG A 23 9.98 -10.67 -4.23
CA ARG A 23 9.23 -11.26 -3.11
C ARG A 23 9.37 -12.77 -3.01
N ILE A 24 9.46 -13.48 -4.13
CA ILE A 24 9.73 -14.93 -4.15
C ILE A 24 11.09 -15.22 -3.50
N GLU A 25 12.11 -14.41 -3.79
CA GLU A 25 13.44 -14.53 -3.17
C GLU A 25 13.40 -14.29 -1.65
N GLN A 26 12.47 -13.47 -1.18
CA GLN A 26 12.23 -13.21 0.25
C GLN A 26 11.27 -14.22 0.92
N GLY A 27 10.97 -15.34 0.24
CA GLY A 27 10.18 -16.44 0.78
C GLY A 27 8.67 -16.35 0.56
N THR A 28 8.21 -15.48 -0.36
CA THR A 28 6.82 -15.47 -0.80
C THR A 28 6.54 -16.71 -1.64
N ARG A 29 5.39 -17.34 -1.40
CA ARG A 29 4.98 -18.59 -2.06
C ARG A 29 3.55 -18.57 -2.58
N ARG A 30 2.81 -17.50 -2.30
CA ARG A 30 1.47 -17.29 -2.85
C ARG A 30 1.38 -15.90 -3.43
N ILE A 31 0.94 -15.82 -4.68
CA ILE A 31 0.77 -14.57 -5.43
C ILE A 31 -0.69 -14.46 -5.83
N ILE A 32 -1.31 -13.33 -5.50
CA ILE A 32 -2.70 -13.04 -5.77
C ILE A 32 -2.77 -11.72 -6.53
N PHE A 33 -3.24 -11.73 -7.77
CA PHE A 33 -3.56 -10.50 -8.49
C PHE A 33 -4.98 -10.06 -8.14
N ILE A 34 -5.14 -8.82 -7.70
CA ILE A 34 -6.45 -8.27 -7.31
C ILE A 34 -6.77 -7.10 -8.23
N GLN A 35 -7.92 -7.15 -8.91
CA GLN A 35 -8.49 -5.97 -9.54
C GLN A 35 -9.62 -5.39 -8.68
N VAL A 36 -9.57 -4.07 -8.48
CA VAL A 36 -10.72 -3.31 -7.98
C VAL A 36 -11.64 -2.96 -9.16
N GLU A 37 -12.85 -3.50 -9.14
CA GLU A 37 -13.88 -3.26 -10.15
C GLU A 37 -14.59 -1.93 -9.88
N ASP A 38 -14.53 -1.07 -10.88
CA ASP A 38 -15.14 0.26 -10.88
C ASP A 38 -15.22 0.75 -12.33
N ASN A 39 -16.16 1.65 -12.60
CA ASN A 39 -16.37 2.26 -13.92
C ASN A 39 -15.24 3.25 -14.30
N ARG A 40 -14.35 3.59 -13.36
CA ARG A 40 -13.23 4.52 -13.55
C ARG A 40 -12.01 3.90 -14.23
N VAL A 41 -11.92 2.57 -14.32
CA VAL A 41 -10.78 1.87 -14.94
C VAL A 41 -11.24 0.75 -15.86
N GLU A 42 -10.40 0.45 -16.84
CA GLU A 42 -10.64 -0.69 -17.72
C GLU A 42 -10.54 -2.01 -16.96
N GLN A 43 -11.39 -2.97 -17.34
CA GLN A 43 -11.32 -4.31 -16.79
C GLN A 43 -10.06 -5.03 -17.29
N VAL A 44 -9.29 -5.56 -16.34
CA VAL A 44 -8.06 -6.30 -16.60
C VAL A 44 -8.44 -7.76 -16.79
N GLN A 45 -7.88 -8.38 -17.82
CA GLN A 45 -8.04 -9.80 -18.09
C GLN A 45 -7.13 -10.59 -17.14
N LEU A 46 -7.47 -10.65 -15.86
CA LEU A 46 -6.62 -11.18 -14.79
C LEU A 46 -5.99 -12.55 -15.08
N ASN A 47 -6.77 -13.50 -15.61
CA ASN A 47 -6.24 -14.83 -15.97
C ASN A 47 -5.21 -14.75 -17.10
N LEU A 48 -5.43 -13.88 -18.10
CA LEU A 48 -4.48 -13.65 -19.18
C LEU A 48 -3.23 -12.91 -18.67
N LEU A 49 -3.41 -11.92 -17.79
CA LEU A 49 -2.31 -11.22 -17.13
C LEU A 49 -1.43 -12.21 -16.35
N GLN A 50 -2.03 -13.05 -15.50
CA GLN A 50 -1.33 -14.09 -14.74
C GLN A 50 -0.57 -15.01 -15.68
N ALA A 51 -1.20 -15.51 -16.75
CA ALA A 51 -0.56 -16.37 -17.73
C ALA A 51 0.61 -15.65 -18.44
N ASN A 52 0.45 -14.38 -18.80
CA ASN A 52 1.50 -13.59 -19.45
C ASN A 52 2.70 -13.32 -18.52
N VAL A 53 2.47 -13.04 -17.23
CA VAL A 53 3.54 -12.88 -16.25
C VAL A 53 4.28 -14.21 -16.04
N TYR A 54 3.55 -15.32 -15.95
CA TYR A 54 4.15 -16.64 -15.85
C TYR A 54 4.97 -17.00 -17.10
N ASN A 55 4.43 -16.73 -18.30
CA ASN A 55 5.15 -16.91 -19.57
C ASN A 55 6.40 -16.03 -19.65
N LEU A 56 6.38 -14.80 -19.11
CA LEU A 56 7.57 -13.95 -19.00
C LEU A 56 8.65 -14.64 -18.16
N LEU A 57 8.29 -15.15 -16.98
CA LEU A 57 9.23 -15.87 -16.11
C LEU A 57 9.81 -17.11 -16.82
N GLN A 58 8.98 -17.87 -17.53
CA GLN A 58 9.41 -19.01 -18.34
C GLN A 58 10.39 -18.60 -19.44
N ASN A 59 10.05 -17.59 -20.23
CA ASN A 59 10.93 -17.09 -21.30
C ASN A 59 12.27 -16.61 -20.72
N LEU A 60 12.25 -15.86 -19.62
CA LEU A 60 13.47 -15.37 -18.98
C LEU A 60 14.32 -16.51 -18.42
N SER A 61 13.70 -17.58 -17.90
CA SER A 61 14.42 -18.77 -17.42
C SER A 61 15.19 -19.51 -18.50
N ILE A 62 14.81 -19.33 -19.78
CA ILE A 62 15.53 -19.88 -20.94
C ILE A 62 16.34 -18.82 -21.69
N GLY A 63 16.39 -17.58 -21.22
CA GLY A 63 17.22 -16.52 -21.79
C GLY A 63 16.53 -15.61 -22.80
N ILE A 64 15.20 -15.63 -22.85
CA ILE A 64 14.39 -14.86 -23.80
C ILE A 64 13.59 -13.80 -23.04
N TYR A 65 13.63 -12.55 -23.50
CA TYR A 65 12.76 -11.50 -22.98
C TYR A 65 11.79 -11.02 -24.05
N LYS A 66 10.50 -11.28 -23.84
CA LYS A 66 9.43 -10.70 -24.64
C LYS A 66 8.93 -9.44 -23.95
N TYR A 67 9.06 -8.28 -24.59
CA TYR A 67 8.70 -7.01 -23.96
C TYR A 67 7.29 -6.56 -24.38
N TYR A 68 6.42 -6.19 -23.42
CA TYR A 68 5.00 -5.92 -23.73
C TYR A 68 4.61 -4.43 -23.72
N VAL A 69 5.56 -3.50 -23.58
CA VAL A 69 5.29 -2.07 -23.42
C VAL A 69 6.04 -1.20 -24.44
N GLY A 70 5.49 -0.03 -24.76
CA GLY A 70 6.17 1.01 -25.53
C GLY A 70 6.36 0.66 -27.01
N LYS A 71 7.37 1.27 -27.64
CA LYS A 71 7.66 1.09 -29.07
C LYS A 71 8.15 -0.30 -29.44
N LEU A 72 8.75 -1.00 -28.47
CA LEU A 72 9.30 -2.34 -28.62
C LEU A 72 8.30 -3.43 -28.17
N ARG A 73 7.02 -3.10 -28.07
CA ARG A 73 5.97 -4.05 -27.71
C ARG A 73 5.99 -5.25 -28.67
N ASP A 74 5.85 -6.44 -28.08
CA ASP A 74 5.89 -7.75 -28.73
C ASP A 74 7.25 -8.12 -29.35
N LYS A 75 8.29 -7.32 -29.14
CA LYS A 75 9.66 -7.68 -29.54
C LYS A 75 10.20 -8.78 -28.62
N VAL A 76 10.83 -9.76 -29.25
CA VAL A 76 11.55 -10.84 -28.57
C VAL A 76 13.05 -10.50 -28.60
N ILE A 77 13.66 -10.50 -27.43
CA ILE A 77 15.05 -10.13 -27.21
C ILE A 77 15.79 -11.38 -26.70
N GLN A 78 16.83 -11.78 -27.42
CA GLN A 78 17.69 -12.90 -27.04
C GLN A 78 18.80 -12.38 -26.11
N LEU A 79 18.75 -12.77 -24.83
CA LEU A 79 19.61 -12.20 -23.80
C LEU A 79 21.04 -12.77 -23.81
N ASP A 80 21.28 -13.86 -24.51
CA ASP A 80 22.61 -14.45 -24.76
C ASP A 80 23.51 -13.53 -25.61
N THR A 81 22.90 -12.65 -26.41
CA THR A 81 23.63 -11.62 -27.18
C THR A 81 24.02 -10.40 -26.33
N ILE A 82 23.48 -10.29 -25.12
CA ILE A 82 23.64 -9.13 -24.23
C ILE A 82 24.57 -9.46 -23.06
N TYR A 83 24.39 -10.64 -22.45
CA TYR A 83 25.15 -11.08 -21.28
C TYR A 83 26.28 -12.03 -21.68
N ASN A 84 27.37 -12.02 -20.90
CA ASN A 84 28.39 -13.06 -21.03
C ASN A 84 27.87 -14.41 -20.48
N ILE A 85 28.60 -15.50 -20.72
CA ILE A 85 28.18 -16.88 -20.39
C ILE A 85 27.80 -17.04 -18.91
N ASP A 86 28.60 -16.49 -18.01
CA ASP A 86 28.39 -16.61 -16.56
C ASP A 86 27.17 -15.80 -16.12
N GLU A 87 27.08 -14.54 -16.56
CA GLU A 87 25.94 -13.67 -16.28
C GLU A 87 24.63 -14.25 -16.80
N PHE A 88 24.66 -14.80 -18.02
CA PHE A 88 23.51 -15.43 -18.65
C PHE A 88 23.03 -16.65 -17.86
N ALA A 89 23.95 -17.48 -17.34
CA ALA A 89 23.60 -18.62 -16.49
C ALA A 89 22.96 -18.18 -15.16
N GLU A 90 23.53 -17.17 -14.49
CA GLU A 90 22.98 -16.61 -13.25
C GLU A 90 21.58 -16.04 -13.45
N MET A 91 21.38 -15.30 -14.56
CA MET A 91 20.11 -14.68 -14.90
C MET A 91 19.03 -15.76 -15.09
N LYS A 92 19.30 -16.78 -15.89
CA LYS A 92 18.37 -17.91 -16.09
C LYS A 92 18.02 -18.59 -14.78
N ALA A 93 19.01 -18.86 -13.92
CA ALA A 93 18.80 -19.50 -12.63
C ALA A 93 17.87 -18.67 -11.72
N LYS A 94 18.03 -17.34 -11.70
CA LYS A 94 17.19 -16.42 -10.93
C LYS A 94 15.71 -16.54 -11.30
N TYR A 95 15.41 -16.59 -12.59
CA TYR A 95 14.02 -16.70 -13.06
C TYR A 95 13.47 -18.13 -12.95
N ALA A 96 14.32 -19.15 -13.17
CA ALA A 96 13.93 -20.55 -12.99
C ALA A 96 13.47 -20.85 -11.54
N PHE A 97 14.08 -20.21 -10.55
CA PHE A 97 13.66 -20.31 -9.14
C PHE A 97 12.21 -19.87 -8.91
N CYS A 98 11.67 -18.99 -9.75
CA CYS A 98 10.28 -18.50 -9.65
C CYS A 98 9.24 -19.48 -10.23
N LEU A 99 9.69 -20.57 -10.87
CA LEU A 99 8.83 -21.54 -11.56
C LEU A 99 8.67 -22.86 -10.78
N THR A 100 9.07 -22.91 -9.51
CA THR A 100 8.93 -24.11 -8.67
C THR A 100 7.47 -24.38 -8.31
N ASP A 101 7.08 -25.66 -8.22
CA ASP A 101 5.71 -26.11 -7.88
C ASP A 101 5.19 -25.60 -6.53
N ASN A 102 6.08 -25.13 -5.65
CA ASN A 102 5.74 -24.58 -4.34
C ASN A 102 5.18 -23.14 -4.39
N ILE A 103 5.09 -22.53 -5.58
CA ILE A 103 4.58 -21.17 -5.76
C ILE A 103 3.18 -21.24 -6.36
N SER A 104 2.19 -20.82 -5.58
CA SER A 104 0.79 -20.78 -5.98
C SER A 104 0.39 -19.41 -6.51
N TRP A 105 -0.43 -19.40 -7.56
CA TRP A 105 -0.89 -18.21 -8.24
C TRP A 105 -2.41 -18.19 -8.29
N SER A 106 -3.00 -17.04 -8.01
CA SER A 106 -4.45 -16.86 -8.06
C SER A 106 -4.81 -15.44 -8.47
N VAL A 107 -6.06 -15.26 -8.86
CA VAL A 107 -6.63 -13.96 -9.24
C VAL A 107 -7.89 -13.73 -8.44
N ASP A 108 -8.18 -12.46 -8.16
CA ASP A 108 -9.34 -12.04 -7.40
C ASP A 108 -9.90 -10.72 -7.95
N ARG A 109 -11.21 -10.55 -7.81
CA ARG A 109 -11.92 -9.32 -8.20
C ARG A 109 -12.76 -8.84 -7.05
N ILE A 110 -12.66 -7.55 -6.77
CA ILE A 110 -13.40 -6.92 -5.69
C ILE A 110 -14.11 -5.68 -6.18
N GLU A 111 -15.39 -5.55 -5.87
CA GLU A 111 -16.10 -4.29 -6.08
C GLU A 111 -15.45 -3.18 -5.24
N TYR A 112 -15.32 -1.98 -5.81
CA TYR A 112 -14.75 -0.83 -5.09
C TYR A 112 -15.44 -0.56 -3.73
N SER A 113 -16.77 -0.71 -3.66
CA SER A 113 -17.55 -0.57 -2.42
C SER A 113 -17.16 -1.57 -1.32
N LYS A 114 -16.57 -2.71 -1.69
CA LYS A 114 -16.11 -3.78 -0.80
C LYS A 114 -14.60 -3.71 -0.51
N LEU A 115 -13.88 -2.70 -1.02
CA LEU A 115 -12.43 -2.59 -0.85
C LEU A 115 -12.01 -2.63 0.62
N ARG A 116 -12.67 -1.83 1.48
CA ARG A 116 -12.33 -1.79 2.90
C ARG A 116 -12.60 -3.13 3.59
N SER A 117 -13.75 -3.76 3.34
CA SER A 117 -14.07 -5.04 3.97
C SER A 117 -13.13 -6.15 3.51
N TYR A 118 -12.69 -6.11 2.25
CA TYR A 118 -11.67 -7.01 1.73
C TYR A 118 -10.31 -6.82 2.43
N ILE A 119 -9.84 -5.58 2.52
CA ILE A 119 -8.58 -5.25 3.22
C ILE A 119 -8.67 -5.63 4.71
N SER A 120 -9.81 -5.41 5.37
CA SER A 120 -10.05 -5.84 6.75
C SER A 120 -10.02 -7.37 6.90
N ALA A 121 -10.44 -8.12 5.89
CA ALA A 121 -10.29 -9.58 5.89
C ALA A 121 -8.83 -10.01 5.72
N LEU A 122 -8.04 -9.25 4.94
CA LEU A 122 -6.60 -9.49 4.78
C LEU A 122 -5.81 -9.18 6.06
N SER A 123 -6.14 -8.12 6.80
CA SER A 123 -5.43 -7.74 8.03
C SER A 123 -5.51 -8.80 9.14
N ARG A 124 -6.51 -9.68 9.10
CA ARG A 124 -6.66 -10.82 10.01
C ARG A 124 -5.72 -11.98 9.68
N ARG A 125 -5.11 -12.00 8.49
CA ARG A 125 -4.16 -13.02 8.06
C ARG A 125 -2.74 -12.60 8.46
N LYS A 126 -1.90 -13.57 8.80
CA LYS A 126 -0.48 -13.33 9.08
C LYS A 126 0.32 -13.21 7.77
N ASP A 127 1.44 -12.49 7.81
CA ASP A 127 2.42 -12.42 6.72
C ASP A 127 1.86 -11.93 5.36
N VAL A 128 0.83 -11.08 5.38
CA VAL A 128 0.28 -10.44 4.18
C VAL A 128 1.19 -9.32 3.72
N ILE A 129 1.49 -9.27 2.44
CA ILE A 129 2.14 -8.14 1.75
C ILE A 129 1.20 -7.63 0.68
N ILE A 130 0.95 -6.33 0.70
CA ILE A 130 0.19 -5.65 -0.35
C ILE A 130 1.17 -4.91 -1.25
N ASP A 131 1.08 -5.14 -2.55
CA ASP A 131 1.85 -4.42 -3.57
C ASP A 131 0.94 -3.49 -4.37
N VAL A 132 1.33 -2.22 -4.46
CA VAL A 132 0.61 -1.19 -5.20
C VAL A 132 1.42 -0.58 -6.34
N THR A 133 2.48 -1.25 -6.79
CA THR A 133 3.43 -0.75 -7.80
C THR A 133 2.74 -0.28 -9.09
N SER A 134 1.78 -1.07 -9.58
CA SER A 134 1.11 -0.84 -10.88
C SER A 134 -0.23 -0.10 -10.76
N VAL A 135 -0.59 0.34 -9.56
CA VAL A 135 -1.94 0.82 -9.27
C VAL A 135 -2.11 2.24 -9.81
N SER A 136 -3.21 2.47 -10.53
CA SER A 136 -3.62 3.80 -10.94
C SER A 136 -3.70 4.76 -9.75
N LYS A 137 -3.27 6.00 -9.95
CA LYS A 137 -3.32 7.08 -8.94
C LYS A 137 -4.69 7.25 -8.30
N VAL A 138 -5.76 6.85 -8.99
CA VAL A 138 -7.14 6.93 -8.51
C VAL A 138 -7.37 6.03 -7.30
N TYR A 139 -6.75 4.84 -7.22
CA TYR A 139 -7.00 3.89 -6.12
C TYR A 139 -5.90 3.82 -5.07
N ILE A 140 -4.69 4.27 -5.40
CA ILE A 140 -3.56 4.13 -4.47
C ILE A 140 -3.87 4.80 -3.12
N GLY A 141 -4.54 5.95 -3.14
CA GLY A 141 -4.96 6.66 -1.92
C GLY A 141 -5.96 5.86 -1.09
N ASP A 142 -6.96 5.25 -1.72
CA ASP A 142 -8.00 4.49 -1.04
C ASP A 142 -7.47 3.16 -0.48
N ILE A 143 -6.65 2.45 -1.26
CA ILE A 143 -5.97 1.22 -0.81
C ILE A 143 -5.04 1.54 0.37
N PHE A 144 -4.26 2.61 0.26
CA PHE A 144 -3.37 3.08 1.32
C PHE A 144 -4.16 3.45 2.58
N ALA A 145 -5.20 4.27 2.46
CA ALA A 145 -6.04 4.67 3.60
C ALA A 145 -6.72 3.48 4.27
N CYS A 146 -7.29 2.55 3.50
CA CYS A 146 -7.89 1.33 4.04
C CYS A 146 -6.84 0.47 4.75
N SER A 147 -5.66 0.30 4.16
CA SER A 147 -4.57 -0.48 4.76
C SER A 147 -4.14 0.08 6.11
N LEU A 148 -4.01 1.42 6.21
CA LEU A 148 -3.69 2.09 7.46
C LEU A 148 -4.77 1.92 8.53
N LEU A 149 -6.04 2.11 8.17
CA LEU A 149 -7.16 1.95 9.10
C LEU A 149 -7.26 0.53 9.66
N GLU A 150 -6.86 -0.46 8.88
CA GLU A 150 -6.88 -1.87 9.26
C GLU A 150 -5.51 -2.37 9.76
N ASN A 151 -4.56 -1.46 10.06
CA ASN A 151 -3.22 -1.73 10.58
C ASN A 151 -2.37 -2.72 9.75
N ILE A 152 -2.45 -2.63 8.42
CA ILE A 152 -1.56 -3.39 7.53
C ILE A 152 -0.25 -2.61 7.38
N GLU A 153 0.80 -3.13 8.00
CA GLU A 153 2.14 -2.52 7.98
C GLU A 153 2.92 -2.82 6.70
N ASN A 154 2.60 -3.93 6.01
CA ASN A 154 3.35 -4.41 4.85
C ASN A 154 2.75 -3.92 3.52
N LEU A 155 2.76 -2.62 3.28
CA LEU A 155 2.25 -2.01 2.05
C LEU A 155 3.38 -1.43 1.21
N TYR A 156 3.67 -2.07 0.08
CA TYR A 156 4.88 -1.83 -0.68
C TYR A 156 4.63 -1.32 -2.10
N THR A 157 5.66 -0.64 -2.62
CA THR A 157 5.78 -0.27 -4.03
C THR A 157 7.21 -0.53 -4.52
N PHE A 158 7.37 -0.89 -5.79
CA PHE A 158 8.67 -1.07 -6.43
C PHE A 158 9.09 0.21 -7.15
N GLU A 159 10.21 0.80 -6.70
CA GLU A 159 10.72 2.06 -7.21
C GLU A 159 12.05 1.87 -7.94
N LEU A 160 12.17 2.46 -9.12
CA LEU A 160 13.44 2.59 -9.84
C LEU A 160 14.17 3.85 -9.34
N LEU A 161 15.46 3.70 -9.04
CA LEU A 161 16.30 4.81 -8.54
C LEU A 161 16.93 5.64 -9.68
N PHE A 162 16.46 5.46 -10.90
CA PHE A 162 16.97 6.09 -12.11
C PHE A 162 15.84 6.19 -13.14
N THR A 163 16.04 7.05 -14.14
CA THR A 163 15.15 7.11 -15.30
C THR A 163 15.39 5.91 -16.21
N PRO A 164 14.41 5.02 -16.42
CA PRO A 164 14.59 3.85 -17.26
C PRO A 164 14.80 4.20 -18.73
N ASP A 165 15.73 3.50 -19.39
CA ASP A 165 15.88 3.50 -20.84
C ASP A 165 15.03 2.39 -21.45
N TYR A 166 13.92 2.76 -22.07
CA TYR A 166 12.99 1.80 -22.67
C TYR A 166 13.45 1.22 -24.01
N GLU A 167 14.55 1.73 -24.59
CA GLU A 167 15.19 1.11 -25.76
C GLU A 167 16.05 -0.10 -25.37
N LYS A 168 16.44 -0.17 -24.09
CA LYS A 168 17.17 -1.29 -23.48
C LYS A 168 16.38 -1.89 -22.31
N PRO A 169 15.20 -2.48 -22.58
CA PRO A 169 14.28 -2.89 -21.52
C PRO A 169 14.80 -4.06 -20.67
N TRP A 170 15.91 -4.72 -21.04
CA TRP A 170 16.56 -5.69 -20.17
C TRP A 170 17.24 -5.04 -18.96
N GLU A 171 17.70 -3.78 -19.06
CA GLU A 171 18.36 -3.09 -17.95
C GLU A 171 17.43 -2.77 -16.77
N ILE A 172 16.11 -2.83 -17.01
CA ILE A 172 15.07 -2.64 -15.98
C ILE A 172 14.60 -3.98 -15.38
N LEU A 173 15.20 -5.11 -15.76
CA LEU A 173 14.92 -6.39 -15.14
C LEU A 173 15.58 -6.48 -13.76
N ILE A 174 14.88 -7.10 -12.80
CA ILE A 174 15.33 -7.28 -11.41
C ILE A 174 16.78 -7.83 -11.31
N TYR A 175 17.22 -8.64 -12.26
CA TYR A 175 18.59 -9.13 -12.34
C TYR A 175 19.62 -8.00 -12.43
N ASP A 176 19.50 -7.13 -13.44
CA ASP A 176 20.37 -5.97 -13.64
C ASP A 176 20.20 -4.92 -12.53
N LEU A 177 18.96 -4.73 -12.09
CA LEU A 177 18.63 -3.79 -11.02
C LEU A 177 19.29 -4.19 -9.70
N ALA A 178 19.31 -5.49 -9.36
CA ALA A 178 19.93 -6.00 -8.15
C ALA A 178 21.46 -5.87 -8.17
N LYS A 179 22.10 -6.24 -9.29
CA LYS A 179 23.56 -6.09 -9.46
C LYS A 179 24.01 -4.65 -9.30
N LYS A 180 23.25 -3.71 -9.87
CA LYS A 180 23.58 -2.27 -9.87
C LYS A 180 22.98 -1.51 -8.67
N LYS A 181 22.23 -2.16 -7.79
CA LYS A 181 21.47 -1.55 -6.68
C LYS A 181 20.60 -0.36 -7.13
N ARG A 182 19.91 -0.51 -8.26
CA ARG A 182 19.14 0.54 -8.95
C ARG A 182 17.64 0.53 -8.67
N TYR A 183 17.20 -0.17 -7.62
CA TYR A 183 15.80 -0.20 -7.21
C TYR A 183 15.66 -0.22 -5.69
N LYS A 184 14.46 0.11 -5.21
CA LYS A 184 14.01 -0.14 -3.85
C LYS A 184 12.63 -0.78 -3.88
N TYR A 185 12.40 -1.69 -2.95
CA TYR A 185 11.06 -2.17 -2.62
C TYR A 185 10.63 -1.47 -1.33
N VAL A 186 9.93 -0.36 -1.48
CA VAL A 186 9.70 0.61 -0.41
C VAL A 186 8.41 0.28 0.31
N ASN A 187 8.48 0.14 1.64
CA ASN A 187 7.28 0.13 2.48
C ASN A 187 6.77 1.56 2.62
N LEU A 188 5.58 1.84 2.09
CA LEU A 188 4.96 3.16 2.11
C LEU A 188 4.67 3.65 3.53
N VAL A 189 4.43 2.73 4.46
CA VAL A 189 4.13 3.02 5.87
C VAL A 189 5.39 3.34 6.69
N GLU A 190 6.58 3.07 6.16
CA GLU A 190 7.87 3.31 6.85
C GLU A 190 8.65 4.49 6.25
N THR A 191 8.07 5.20 5.28
CA THR A 191 8.75 6.36 4.67
C THR A 191 8.88 7.51 5.66
N GLU A 192 9.96 8.29 5.55
CA GLU A 192 10.17 9.48 6.38
C GLU A 192 9.02 10.49 6.26
N ILE A 193 8.48 10.65 5.05
CA ILE A 193 7.33 11.50 4.78
C ILE A 193 6.11 11.00 5.56
N PHE A 194 5.87 9.68 5.57
CA PHE A 194 4.77 9.11 6.33
C PHE A 194 4.97 9.31 7.84
N GLU A 195 6.17 9.06 8.36
CA GLU A 195 6.50 9.26 9.77
C GLU A 195 6.31 10.71 10.25
N GLN A 196 6.77 11.67 9.45
CA GLN A 196 6.54 13.10 9.71
C GLN A 196 5.05 13.45 9.63
N SER A 197 4.32 12.87 8.66
CA SER A 197 2.88 13.09 8.50
C SER A 197 2.10 12.51 9.69
N ARG A 198 2.45 11.32 10.15
CA ARG A 198 1.87 10.66 11.33
C ARG A 198 2.06 11.50 12.59
N LYS A 199 3.28 11.99 12.83
CA LYS A 199 3.58 12.90 13.96
C LYS A 199 2.77 14.19 13.87
N SER A 200 2.66 14.76 12.67
CA SER A 200 1.89 15.99 12.45
C SER A 200 0.39 15.80 12.67
N ILE A 201 -0.18 14.66 12.23
CA ILE A 201 -1.57 14.29 12.50
C ILE A 201 -1.77 14.11 14.00
N LEU A 202 -0.90 13.34 14.66
CA LEU A 202 -0.95 13.15 16.12
C LEU A 202 -0.96 14.50 16.83
N ILE A 203 -0.03 15.42 16.53
CA ILE A 203 0.03 16.77 17.11
C ILE A 203 -1.25 17.56 16.84
N LYS A 204 -1.84 17.48 15.64
CA LYS A 204 -3.11 18.16 15.33
C LYS A 204 -4.31 17.54 16.06
N THR A 205 -4.25 16.24 16.37
CA THR A 205 -5.28 15.53 17.16
C THR A 205 -5.03 15.56 18.67
N THR A 206 -3.82 15.88 19.14
CA THR A 206 -3.50 16.05 20.57
C THR A 206 -4.38 17.09 21.25
N PRO A 207 -4.71 18.25 20.64
CA PRO A 207 -5.73 19.16 21.17
C PRO A 207 -7.07 18.49 21.45
N LEU A 208 -7.51 17.52 20.64
CA LEU A 208 -8.73 16.77 20.89
C LEU A 208 -8.59 15.87 22.11
N LEU A 209 -7.47 15.14 22.23
CA LEU A 209 -7.23 14.24 23.35
C LEU A 209 -7.04 15.00 24.68
N VAL A 210 -6.32 16.13 24.63
CA VAL A 210 -6.18 17.07 25.76
C VAL A 210 -7.53 17.70 26.10
N SER A 211 -8.36 18.04 25.11
CA SER A 211 -9.72 18.53 25.33
C SER A 211 -10.60 17.48 26.02
N ILE A 212 -10.52 16.20 25.60
CA ILE A 212 -11.26 15.09 26.23
C ILE A 212 -10.81 14.94 27.70
N ILE A 213 -9.49 14.85 27.96
CA ILE A 213 -8.95 14.72 29.31
C ILE A 213 -9.34 15.93 30.18
N GLY A 214 -9.17 17.14 29.64
CA GLY A 214 -9.54 18.38 30.31
C GLY A 214 -11.04 18.45 30.64
N THR A 215 -11.89 17.97 29.74
CA THR A 215 -13.34 17.90 29.95
C THR A 215 -13.68 16.94 31.09
N VAL A 216 -13.08 15.74 31.10
CA VAL A 216 -13.29 14.75 32.17
C VAL A 216 -12.85 15.31 33.54
N LEU A 217 -11.68 15.96 33.59
CA LEU A 217 -11.18 16.62 34.79
C LEU A 217 -12.11 17.75 35.26
N PHE A 218 -12.55 18.61 34.33
CA PHE A 218 -13.46 19.71 34.64
C PHE A 218 -14.78 19.20 35.22
N VAL A 219 -15.41 18.21 34.57
CA VAL A 219 -16.64 17.56 35.07
C VAL A 219 -16.42 16.94 36.45
N GLY A 220 -15.29 16.26 36.67
CA GLY A 220 -14.95 15.68 37.97
C GLY A 220 -14.80 16.72 39.09
N VAL A 221 -14.11 17.84 38.81
CA VAL A 221 -13.95 18.95 39.77
C VAL A 221 -15.29 19.63 40.04
N THR A 222 -16.11 19.86 39.02
CA THR A 222 -17.45 20.45 39.20
C THR A 222 -18.35 19.55 40.03
N LEU A 223 -18.35 18.24 39.80
CA LEU A 223 -19.08 17.26 40.62
C LEU A 223 -18.61 17.30 42.08
N ALA A 224 -17.30 17.22 42.32
CA ALA A 224 -16.74 17.28 43.68
C ALA A 224 -17.08 18.59 44.41
N ALA A 225 -16.96 19.74 43.72
CA ALA A 225 -17.35 21.03 44.25
C ALA A 225 -18.86 21.08 44.55
N THR A 226 -19.70 20.46 43.72
CA THR A 226 -21.15 20.37 43.94
C THR A 226 -21.50 19.57 45.19
N PHE A 227 -20.78 18.48 45.45
CA PHE A 227 -20.92 17.72 46.69
C PHE A 227 -20.49 18.51 47.94
N VAL A 228 -19.45 19.34 47.84
CA VAL A 228 -18.90 20.09 49.01
C VAL A 228 -19.68 21.37 49.29
N PHE A 229 -20.04 22.14 48.26
CA PHE A 229 -20.62 23.48 48.39
C PHE A 229 -22.14 23.56 48.17
N GLY A 230 -22.76 22.47 47.70
CA GLY A 230 -24.20 22.39 47.46
C GLY A 230 -24.66 23.10 46.18
N PHE A 231 -25.74 22.60 45.59
CA PHE A 231 -26.26 23.03 44.27
C PHE A 231 -26.68 24.51 44.19
N SER A 232 -26.92 25.18 45.31
CA SER A 232 -27.39 26.58 45.36
C SER A 232 -26.26 27.61 45.39
N SER A 233 -24.99 27.19 45.41
CA SER A 233 -23.86 28.11 45.36
C SER A 233 -23.81 28.87 44.02
N ILE A 234 -23.72 30.20 44.10
CA ILE A 234 -23.54 31.10 42.94
C ILE A 234 -22.32 30.65 42.11
N PHE A 235 -21.27 30.17 42.78
CA PHE A 235 -20.07 29.64 42.12
C PHE A 235 -20.40 28.46 41.20
N ILE A 236 -21.23 27.51 41.65
CA ILE A 236 -21.59 26.32 40.87
C ILE A 236 -22.48 26.70 39.68
N GLN A 237 -23.39 27.67 39.84
CA GLN A 237 -24.23 28.16 38.75
C GLN A 237 -23.43 28.83 37.63
N VAL A 238 -22.42 29.64 37.99
CA VAL A 238 -21.52 30.29 37.03
C VAL A 238 -20.67 29.25 36.29
N VAL A 239 -20.08 28.29 37.01
CA VAL A 239 -19.26 27.22 36.43
C VAL A 239 -20.10 26.34 35.48
N SER A 240 -21.32 25.99 35.87
CA SER A 240 -22.23 25.18 35.03
C SER A 240 -22.64 25.92 33.74
N THR A 241 -22.89 27.23 33.82
CA THR A 241 -23.28 28.04 32.65
C THR A 241 -22.12 28.15 31.65
N ILE A 242 -20.92 28.46 32.14
CA ILE A 242 -19.70 28.54 31.32
C ILE A 242 -19.41 27.18 30.68
N GLY A 243 -19.48 26.10 31.47
CA GLY A 243 -19.27 24.73 30.99
C GLY A 243 -20.25 24.33 29.89
N THR A 244 -21.52 24.69 30.02
CA THR A 244 -22.56 24.39 29.02
C THR A 244 -22.32 25.14 27.71
N VAL A 245 -22.01 26.44 27.79
CA VAL A 245 -21.72 27.26 26.61
C VAL A 245 -20.48 26.74 25.88
N LEU A 246 -19.40 26.45 26.61
CA LEU A 246 -18.18 25.87 26.04
C LEU A 246 -18.42 24.48 25.45
N GLY A 247 -19.25 23.65 26.10
CA GLY A 247 -19.66 22.34 25.59
C GLY A 247 -20.39 22.44 24.25
N ILE A 248 -21.35 23.36 24.13
CA ILE A 248 -22.09 23.60 22.87
C ILE A 248 -21.14 24.07 21.77
N ILE A 249 -20.24 25.02 22.07
CA ILE A 249 -19.26 25.53 21.09
C ILE A 249 -18.30 24.41 20.65
N SER A 250 -17.84 23.58 21.59
CA SER A 250 -16.96 22.45 21.29
C SER A 250 -17.65 21.41 20.40
N PHE A 251 -18.90 21.05 20.72
CA PHE A 251 -19.70 20.13 19.90
C PHE A 251 -19.91 20.68 18.48
N PHE A 252 -20.21 21.98 18.37
CA PHE A 252 -20.36 22.65 17.08
C PHE A 252 -19.08 22.59 16.25
N LEU A 253 -17.92 22.87 16.85
CA LEU A 253 -16.64 22.87 16.13
C LEU A 253 -16.16 21.45 15.75
N VAL A 254 -16.54 20.42 16.50
CA VAL A 254 -16.23 19.02 16.16
C VAL A 254 -17.09 18.54 14.97
N TYR A 255 -18.38 18.87 14.96
CA TYR A 255 -19.30 18.47 13.86
C TYR A 255 -19.19 19.36 12.63
N PHE A 256 -18.83 20.63 12.80
CA PHE A 256 -18.62 21.61 11.75
C PHE A 256 -17.20 22.17 11.83
N PRO A 257 -16.17 21.37 11.49
CA PRO A 257 -14.80 21.85 11.50
C PRO A 257 -14.69 23.05 10.56
N VAL A 258 -14.18 24.17 11.08
CA VAL A 258 -13.95 25.38 10.30
C VAL A 258 -12.96 25.05 9.19
N ARG A 259 -13.47 24.84 7.98
CA ARG A 259 -12.64 24.64 6.79
C ARG A 259 -12.08 26.01 6.43
N GLY A 260 -10.78 26.19 6.62
CA GLY A 260 -10.08 27.38 6.13
C GLY A 260 -10.31 27.54 4.63
N LYS A 261 -10.51 28.79 4.19
CA LYS A 261 -10.41 29.17 2.78
C LYS A 261 -8.95 29.11 2.34
#